data_AF-A0A7X8A4D3-F1
#
_entry.id   AF-A0A7X8A4D3-F1
#
_cell.length_a   1.000
_cell.length_b   1.000
_cell.length_c   1.000
_cell.angle_alpha   90.00
_cell.angle_beta   90.00
_cell.angle_gamma   90.00
#
_symmetry.space_group_name_H-M   'P 1'
#
loop_
_entity.id
_entity.type
_entity.pdbx_description
1 polymer ?
#
loop_
_entity_poly.entity_id
_entity_poly.type
_entity_poly.pdbx_seq_one_letter_code
_entity_poly.pdbx_strand_id
1 'polypeptide(L)'
;DGSLYNVEGQVDPEARSINTKPSISEEQAKQIAINDSLNAGKPAEIKEMELLIGRFKGEIKLAWTFYLTNSLSWHYAIDAHTGEILVHAPGFRK
;
A
#
# COMPACT_ATOMS: atom_id res chain seq x y z
N ASP A 1 -20.01 31.07 10.34
CA ASP A 1 -19.05 31.69 9.40
C ASP A 1 -18.15 30.67 8.70
N GLY A 2 -18.16 29.38 9.07
CA GLY A 2 -17.44 28.33 8.32
C GLY A 2 -15.92 28.36 8.54
N SER A 3 -15.46 29.07 9.56
CA SER A 3 -14.06 29.23 9.88
C SER A 3 -13.45 27.90 10.37
N LEU A 4 -12.35 27.48 9.76
CA LEU A 4 -11.50 26.40 10.25
C LEU A 4 -10.65 26.94 11.40
N TYR A 5 -10.79 26.35 12.59
CA TYR A 5 -10.08 26.80 13.80
C TYR A 5 -8.85 25.94 14.13
N ASN A 6 -8.78 24.72 13.62
CA ASN A 6 -7.71 23.76 13.87
C ASN A 6 -7.66 22.74 12.71
N VAL A 7 -6.45 22.40 12.25
CA VAL A 7 -6.18 21.21 11.43
C VAL A 7 -5.05 20.41 12.10
N GLU A 8 -5.38 19.23 12.62
CA GLU A 8 -4.40 18.26 13.12
C GLU A 8 -4.13 17.22 12.04
N GLY A 9 -2.96 17.30 11.40
CA GLY A 9 -2.52 16.36 10.38
C GLY A 9 -1.09 16.60 9.94
N GLN A 10 -0.42 15.55 9.50
CA GLN A 10 0.89 15.65 8.86
C GLN A 10 0.69 15.89 7.36
N VAL A 11 1.33 16.93 6.84
CA VAL A 11 1.40 17.19 5.39
C VAL A 11 2.78 16.79 4.91
N ASP A 12 2.86 15.83 3.98
CA ASP A 12 4.09 15.52 3.25
C ASP A 12 4.18 16.40 2.01
N PRO A 13 5.01 17.47 2.00
CA PRO A 13 5.10 18.38 0.85
C PRO A 13 5.59 17.68 -0.42
N GLU A 14 6.42 16.65 -0.27
CA GLU A 14 6.96 15.83 -1.36
C GLU A 14 5.88 15.02 -2.08
N ALA A 15 4.74 14.72 -1.43
CA ALA A 15 3.65 13.95 -2.05
C ALA A 15 3.10 14.59 -3.33
N ARG A 16 3.18 15.92 -3.46
CA ARG A 16 2.74 16.66 -4.64
C ARG A 16 3.63 16.46 -5.88
N SER A 17 4.86 15.96 -5.68
CA SER A 17 5.84 15.76 -6.75
C SER A 17 5.83 14.36 -7.35
N ILE A 18 5.02 13.45 -6.79
CA ILE A 18 4.97 12.06 -7.22
C ILE A 18 4.17 11.92 -8.51
N ASN A 19 4.70 11.15 -9.47
CA ASN A 19 3.92 10.68 -10.58
C ASN A 19 2.81 9.75 -10.06
N THR A 20 1.56 10.17 -10.22
CA THR A 20 0.39 9.42 -9.73
C THR A 20 -0.18 8.44 -10.75
N LYS A 21 0.48 8.27 -11.90
CA LYS A 21 0.12 7.28 -12.92
C LYS A 21 0.91 5.98 -12.68
N PRO A 22 0.27 4.89 -12.24
CA PRO A 22 0.91 3.59 -12.11
C PRO A 22 1.52 3.12 -13.42
N SER A 23 2.69 2.49 -13.35
CA SER A 23 3.29 1.79 -14.50
C SER A 23 2.94 0.31 -14.52
N ILE A 24 2.59 -0.27 -13.37
CA ILE A 24 2.00 -1.61 -13.28
C ILE A 24 0.52 -1.52 -12.95
N SER A 25 -0.25 -2.46 -13.48
CA SER A 25 -1.67 -2.58 -13.15
C SER A 25 -1.86 -3.11 -11.74
N GLU A 26 -3.06 -2.89 -11.21
CA GLU A 26 -3.53 -3.50 -9.97
C GLU A 26 -3.40 -5.04 -10.02
N GLU A 27 -3.83 -5.67 -11.13
CA GLU A 27 -3.73 -7.11 -11.30
C GLU A 27 -2.28 -7.61 -11.23
N GLN A 28 -1.32 -6.88 -11.83
CA GLN A 28 0.10 -7.21 -11.73
C GLN A 28 0.60 -7.13 -10.29
N ALA A 29 0.27 -6.05 -9.57
CA ALA A 29 0.64 -5.87 -8.17
C ALA A 29 0.01 -6.94 -7.26
N LYS A 30 -1.23 -7.34 -7.53
CA LYS A 30 -1.94 -8.42 -6.84
C LYS A 30 -1.27 -9.77 -7.03
N GLN A 31 -0.84 -10.09 -8.25
CA GLN A 31 -0.08 -11.32 -8.51
C GLN A 31 1.24 -11.35 -7.74
N ILE A 32 1.94 -10.22 -7.64
CA ILE A 32 3.17 -10.11 -6.84
C ILE A 32 2.88 -10.43 -5.37
N ALA A 33 1.86 -9.81 -4.78
CA ALA A 33 1.50 -10.02 -3.37
C ALA A 33 1.08 -11.47 -3.08
N ILE A 34 0.25 -12.08 -3.95
CA ILE A 34 -0.18 -13.48 -3.81
C ILE A 34 1.00 -14.44 -3.97
N ASN A 35 1.85 -14.24 -4.97
CA ASN A 35 3.01 -15.11 -5.21
C ASN A 35 4.01 -15.06 -4.04
N ASP A 36 4.27 -13.88 -3.48
CA ASP A 36 5.10 -13.73 -2.28
C ASP A 36 4.48 -14.48 -1.08
N SER A 37 3.16 -14.33 -0.86
CA SER A 37 2.45 -15.03 0.22
C SER A 37 2.47 -16.55 0.06
N LEU A 38 2.30 -17.06 -1.17
CA LEU A 38 2.34 -18.49 -1.47
C LEU A 38 3.75 -19.06 -1.27
N ASN A 39 4.79 -18.34 -1.69
CA ASN A 39 6.18 -18.71 -1.42
C ASN A 39 6.47 -18.75 0.09
N ALA A 40 5.77 -17.93 0.88
CA ALA A 40 5.80 -17.98 2.34
C ALA A 40 4.90 -19.09 2.95
N GLY A 41 4.31 -19.97 2.14
CA GLY A 41 3.48 -21.09 2.58
C GLY A 41 2.06 -20.69 3.05
N LYS A 42 1.59 -19.50 2.66
CA LYS A 42 0.33 -18.92 3.15
C LYS A 42 -0.65 -18.69 1.99
N PRO A 43 -1.65 -19.57 1.79
CA PRO A 43 -2.71 -19.30 0.82
C PRO A 43 -3.52 -18.10 1.29
N ALA A 44 -3.66 -17.06 0.47
CA ALA A 44 -4.28 -15.81 0.89
C ALA A 44 -5.27 -15.28 -0.16
N GLU A 45 -6.36 -14.68 0.34
CA GLU A 45 -7.36 -13.97 -0.46
C GLU A 45 -7.23 -12.46 -0.24
N ILE A 46 -7.55 -11.65 -1.25
CA ILE A 46 -7.54 -10.18 -1.13
C ILE A 46 -8.89 -9.72 -0.60
N LYS A 47 -8.90 -8.91 0.48
CA LYS A 47 -10.12 -8.30 1.02
C LYS A 47 -10.28 -6.83 0.67
N GLU A 48 -9.20 -6.09 0.73
CA GLU A 48 -9.20 -4.65 0.52
C GLU A 48 -7.99 -4.28 -0.33
N MET A 49 -8.16 -3.25 -1.14
CA MET A 49 -7.14 -2.70 -2.00
C MET A 49 -7.28 -1.20 -2.11
N GLU A 50 -6.15 -0.50 -2.21
CA GLU A 50 -6.12 0.95 -2.40
C GLU A 50 -4.85 1.35 -3.14
N LEU A 51 -4.96 2.35 -4.02
CA LEU A 51 -3.82 3.07 -4.57
C LEU A 51 -3.59 4.33 -3.74
N LEU A 52 -2.47 4.42 -3.03
CA LEU A 52 -2.17 5.56 -2.17
C LEU A 52 -0.76 6.10 -2.38
N ILE A 53 -0.56 7.35 -1.97
CA ILE A 53 0.76 7.96 -1.83
C ILE A 53 1.13 7.88 -0.36
N GLY A 54 2.28 7.28 -0.05
CA GLY A 54 2.74 7.10 1.33
C GLY A 54 4.24 7.17 1.45
N ARG A 55 4.74 7.41 2.67
CA ARG A 55 6.17 7.36 2.97
C ARG A 55 6.57 5.94 3.36
N PHE A 56 7.41 5.32 2.55
CA PHE A 56 7.93 3.97 2.77
C PHE A 56 9.46 4.05 2.87
N LYS A 57 10.02 3.58 3.99
CA LYS A 57 11.47 3.61 4.27
C LYS A 57 12.11 5.01 4.05
N GLY A 58 11.37 6.07 4.35
CA GLY A 58 11.85 7.46 4.22
C GLY A 58 11.56 8.11 2.86
N GLU A 59 11.06 7.38 1.87
CA GLU A 59 10.76 7.90 0.54
C GLU A 59 9.26 7.94 0.27
N ILE A 60 8.76 9.00 -0.36
CA ILE A 60 7.37 9.01 -0.82
C ILE A 60 7.25 8.16 -2.09
N LYS A 61 6.32 7.20 -2.08
CA LYS A 61 6.00 6.34 -3.23
C LYS A 61 4.50 6.31 -3.48
N LEU A 62 4.14 6.07 -4.74
CA LEU A 62 2.81 5.60 -5.12
C LEU A 62 2.79 4.07 -4.94
N ALA A 63 1.84 3.54 -4.17
CA ALA A 63 1.79 2.12 -3.86
C ALA A 63 0.38 1.55 -4.00
N TRP A 64 0.30 0.36 -4.59
CA TRP A 64 -0.85 -0.52 -4.45
C TRP A 64 -0.76 -1.21 -3.10
N THR A 65 -1.71 -0.96 -2.23
CA THR A 65 -1.80 -1.63 -0.93
C THR A 65 -2.87 -2.70 -0.96
N PHE A 66 -2.59 -3.82 -0.29
CA PHE A 66 -3.48 -4.97 -0.22
C PHE A 66 -3.62 -5.43 1.22
N TYR A 67 -4.85 -5.77 1.61
CA TYR A 67 -5.10 -6.55 2.80
C TYR A 67 -5.39 -7.99 2.39
N LEU A 68 -4.44 -8.86 2.67
CA LEU A 68 -4.54 -10.28 2.43
C LEU A 68 -5.03 -10.99 3.69
N THR A 69 -6.01 -11.88 3.55
CA THR A 69 -6.48 -12.71 4.66
C THR A 69 -6.18 -14.19 4.44
N ASN A 70 -5.58 -14.79 5.46
CA ASN A 70 -5.48 -16.24 5.66
C ASN A 70 -5.77 -16.56 7.14
N SER A 71 -5.09 -17.53 7.76
CA SER A 71 -5.13 -17.74 9.21
C SER A 71 -4.64 -16.51 10.01
N LEU A 72 -3.81 -15.68 9.39
CA LEU A 72 -3.39 -14.36 9.83
C LEU A 72 -3.68 -13.34 8.71
N SER A 73 -3.99 -12.11 9.10
CA SER A 73 -4.10 -11.03 8.12
C SER A 73 -2.73 -10.43 7.84
N TRP A 74 -2.51 -9.99 6.61
CA TRP A 74 -1.26 -9.37 6.15
C TRP A 74 -1.56 -8.11 5.37
N HIS A 75 -0.75 -7.08 5.60
CA HIS A 75 -0.75 -5.87 4.80
C HIS A 75 0.47 -5.88 3.87
N TYR A 76 0.20 -5.67 2.59
CA TYR A 76 1.21 -5.50 1.56
C TYR A 76 1.13 -4.09 0.99
N ALA A 77 2.28 -3.51 0.67
CA ALA A 77 2.38 -2.33 -0.17
C ALA A 77 3.36 -2.64 -1.31
N ILE A 78 2.92 -2.50 -2.54
CA ILE A 78 3.69 -2.74 -3.76
C ILE A 78 3.89 -1.41 -4.47
N ASP A 79 5.13 -1.05 -4.78
CA ASP A 79 5.44 0.15 -5.54
C ASP A 79 4.74 0.10 -6.92
N ALA A 80 3.90 1.09 -7.19
CA ALA A 80 3.03 1.11 -8.37
C ALA A 80 3.78 1.41 -9.69
N HIS A 81 5.08 1.74 -9.63
CA HIS A 81 5.92 1.95 -10.80
C HIS A 81 6.80 0.74 -11.10
N THR A 82 7.29 0.07 -10.07
CA THR A 82 8.35 -0.95 -10.20
C THR A 82 7.90 -2.36 -9.85
N GLY A 83 6.85 -2.52 -9.05
CA GLY A 83 6.46 -3.81 -8.48
C GLY A 83 7.28 -4.24 -7.25
N GLU A 84 8.15 -3.39 -6.72
CA GLU A 84 8.89 -3.68 -5.49
C GLU A 84 7.92 -3.85 -4.30
N ILE A 85 8.15 -4.86 -3.45
CA ILE A 85 7.45 -5.00 -2.17
C ILE A 85 8.02 -4.00 -1.17
N LEU A 86 7.28 -2.92 -0.91
CA LEU A 86 7.65 -1.86 0.03
C LEU A 86 7.36 -2.27 1.48
N VAL A 87 6.24 -2.97 1.69
CA VAL A 87 5.79 -3.48 2.99
C VAL A 87 5.25 -4.89 2.83
N HIS A 88 5.61 -5.76 3.76
CA HIS A 88 4.97 -7.05 4.03
C HIS A 88 4.98 -7.22 5.55
N ALA A 89 3.84 -6.98 6.20
CA ALA A 89 3.73 -7.01 7.66
C ALA A 89 2.39 -7.63 8.11
N PRO A 90 2.32 -8.23 9.31
CA PRO A 90 1.04 -8.69 9.86
C PRO A 90 0.04 -7.53 9.90
N GLY A 91 -1.17 -7.79 9.41
CA GLY A 91 -2.28 -6.83 9.44
C GLY A 91 -2.80 -6.71 10.87
N PHE A 92 -2.37 -5.66 11.58
CA PHE A 92 -2.98 -5.29 12.85
C PHE A 92 -4.19 -4.41 12.57
N ARG A 93 -5.41 -4.98 12.64
CA ARG A 93 -6.59 -4.15 12.90
C ARG A 93 -6.63 -3.83 14.39
N LYS A 94 -6.75 -2.55 14.73
CA LYS A 94 -7.29 -2.13 16.01
C LYS A 94 -8.79 -2.44 16.05
#